data_AF-A0A6C0HJD2-F1
#
_entry.id   AF-A0A6C0HJD2-F1
#
_cell.length_a   1.000
_cell.length_b   1.000
_cell.length_c   1.000
_cell.angle_alpha   90.00
_cell.angle_beta   90.00
_cell.angle_gamma   90.00
#
_symmetry.space_group_name_H-M   'P 1'
#
loop_
_entity.id
_entity.type
_entity.pdbx_description
1 polymer ?
#
loop_
_entity_poly.entity_id
_entity_poly.type
_entity_poly.pdbx_seq_one_letter_code
_entity_poly.pdbx_strand_id
1 'polypeptide(L)'
;MQSPELTSNLLENDNKLSFSLKNIHFSTANALRRTILSDIPVYGIRTETEELNQCRIEINTSRLHNEIIKQRLSCIPVHQATTKPGTRPSPIRNWREPWDEDSMTPIVDSGFLRYQLEVDKKNEGENEIVWVTTEDFKLRNKDTNEYMPKEEVNKIFPPDQVTRRYIDFLRLLPGVGKTIPGEHIKLKADFSVCTAKENGMFNAATICTYHNTIDTIKRDEAWDAYVREHSKEFEGKPEELNFEKENFKQLQGQRYFVSNEKGEPIEFSFVVQSNGIYESTELVQIACQVLVDKFRALITYCDADLLQIIPSDSIRLSGVYLSVTESSIPFSYDIVLENEDYTVGCVLEHIMYELFYEGEKTLSFIGFKKYHPHDTYSILRVAYKSDVHVLARKTHIQKALDIAAKIFESIGKKSV
;
A
#
# COMPACT_ATOMS: atom_id res chain seq x y z
N MET A 1 -18.69 -7.30 17.41
CA MET A 1 -17.45 -6.51 17.19
C MET A 1 -17.59 -5.17 17.87
N GLN A 2 -16.62 -4.81 18.71
CA GLN A 2 -16.50 -3.45 19.24
C GLN A 2 -15.97 -2.53 18.12
N SER A 3 -16.34 -1.25 18.16
CA SER A 3 -15.85 -0.27 17.19
C SER A 3 -14.36 0.01 17.40
N PRO A 4 -13.57 0.19 16.33
CA PRO A 4 -12.16 0.49 16.46
C PRO A 4 -11.94 1.84 17.16
N GLU A 5 -10.97 1.90 18.06
CA GLU A 5 -10.61 3.12 18.80
C GLU A 5 -9.18 3.54 18.49
N LEU A 6 -8.99 4.84 18.20
CA LEU A 6 -7.69 5.47 17.97
C LEU A 6 -7.36 6.29 19.21
N THR A 7 -6.24 5.99 19.89
CA THR A 7 -6.00 6.54 21.24
C THR A 7 -4.86 7.56 21.31
N SER A 8 -3.95 7.58 20.34
CA SER A 8 -2.82 8.50 20.31
C SER A 8 -2.53 8.88 18.87
N ASN A 9 -2.42 10.18 18.57
CA ASN A 9 -1.82 10.67 17.34
C ASN A 9 -0.71 11.61 17.77
N LEU A 10 0.54 11.19 17.56
CA LEU A 10 1.69 12.06 17.71
C LEU A 10 2.30 12.24 16.32
N LEU A 11 2.17 13.46 15.79
CA LEU A 11 2.99 13.90 14.66
C LEU A 11 4.31 14.40 15.24
N GLU A 12 5.34 13.59 15.08
CA GLU A 12 6.73 13.96 15.35
C GLU A 12 7.28 14.82 14.19
N ASN A 13 8.44 15.43 14.39
CA ASN A 13 9.18 16.09 13.32
C ASN A 13 9.41 15.13 12.13
N ASP A 14 9.59 15.67 10.92
CA ASP A 14 9.77 14.92 9.66
C ASP A 14 8.55 14.10 9.19
N ASN A 15 7.35 14.60 9.50
CA ASN A 15 6.08 14.02 9.06
C ASN A 15 5.94 12.55 9.48
N LYS A 16 6.39 12.21 10.68
CA LYS A 16 6.29 10.85 11.22
C LYS A 16 5.09 10.79 12.16
N LEU A 17 4.12 9.96 11.82
CA LEU A 17 2.88 9.76 12.57
C LEU A 17 2.98 8.47 13.38
N SER A 18 2.85 8.59 14.70
CA SER A 18 2.77 7.45 15.63
C SER A 18 1.36 7.37 16.23
N PHE A 19 0.70 6.21 16.10
CA PHE A 19 -0.64 6.02 16.64
C PHE A 19 -0.96 4.61 17.14
N SER A 20 -1.89 4.45 18.08
CA SER A 20 -2.39 3.14 18.55
C SER A 20 -3.83 2.89 18.11
N LEU A 21 -4.07 1.71 17.52
CA LEU A 21 -5.39 1.19 17.16
C LEU A 21 -5.80 0.05 18.11
N LYS A 22 -6.94 0.23 18.77
CA LYS A 22 -7.54 -0.73 19.71
C LYS A 22 -8.77 -1.40 19.13
N ASN A 23 -9.07 -2.58 19.68
CA ASN A 23 -10.25 -3.39 19.36
C ASN A 23 -10.33 -3.78 17.87
N ILE A 24 -9.17 -4.06 17.28
CA ILE A 24 -9.07 -4.54 15.89
C ILE A 24 -8.36 -5.88 15.85
N HIS A 25 -8.69 -6.68 14.84
CA HIS A 25 -7.98 -7.92 14.56
C HIS A 25 -6.72 -7.66 13.73
N PHE A 26 -5.73 -8.57 13.82
CA PHE A 26 -4.47 -8.42 13.09
C PHE A 26 -4.66 -8.33 11.57
N SER A 27 -5.69 -8.97 11.02
CA SER A 27 -5.99 -8.90 9.57
C SER A 27 -6.35 -7.48 9.15
N THR A 28 -7.12 -6.75 9.96
CA THR A 28 -7.47 -5.34 9.74
C THR A 28 -6.21 -4.44 9.82
N ALA A 29 -5.37 -4.64 10.85
CA ALA A 29 -4.13 -3.90 11.01
C ALA A 29 -3.17 -4.13 9.82
N ASN A 30 -3.00 -5.38 9.42
CA ASN A 30 -2.14 -5.76 8.29
C ASN A 30 -2.70 -5.27 6.95
N ALA A 31 -4.03 -5.27 6.78
CA ALA A 31 -4.67 -4.75 5.58
C ALA A 31 -4.41 -3.25 5.41
N LEU A 32 -4.52 -2.48 6.50
CA LEU A 32 -4.16 -1.06 6.50
C LEU A 32 -2.69 -0.85 6.12
N ARG A 33 -1.76 -1.59 6.77
CA ARG A 33 -0.32 -1.51 6.46
C ARG A 33 -0.02 -1.80 4.99
N ARG A 34 -0.57 -2.90 4.45
CA ARG A 34 -0.36 -3.30 3.05
C ARG A 34 -0.88 -2.23 2.09
N THR A 35 -2.05 -1.67 2.36
CA THR A 35 -2.66 -0.64 1.51
C THR A 35 -1.84 0.64 1.50
N ILE A 36 -1.33 1.10 2.65
CA ILE A 36 -0.43 2.26 2.73
C ILE A 36 0.85 2.05 1.89
N LEU A 37 1.38 0.82 1.89
CA LEU A 37 2.62 0.48 1.18
C LEU A 37 2.43 0.26 -0.33
N SER A 38 1.30 -0.30 -0.78
CA SER A 38 1.15 -0.77 -2.17
C SER A 38 0.13 0.01 -3.00
N ASP A 39 -0.97 0.47 -2.40
CA ASP A 39 -2.19 0.82 -3.14
C ASP A 39 -2.49 2.33 -3.12
N ILE A 40 -1.57 3.15 -2.59
CA ILE A 40 -1.70 4.61 -2.62
C ILE A 40 -1.34 5.13 -4.02
N PRO A 41 -2.25 5.85 -4.70
CA PRO A 41 -1.98 6.44 -6.00
C PRO A 41 -1.01 7.62 -5.90
N VAL A 42 -0.04 7.65 -6.80
CA VAL A 42 0.94 8.76 -6.95
C VAL A 42 1.12 9.10 -8.42
N TYR A 43 1.54 10.34 -8.71
CA TYR A 43 2.03 10.66 -10.04
C TYR A 43 3.44 10.12 -10.22
N GLY A 44 3.68 9.48 -11.35
CA GLY A 44 4.98 8.95 -11.73
C GLY A 44 5.18 8.99 -13.23
N ILE A 45 6.40 8.75 -13.67
CA ILE A 45 6.74 8.62 -15.09
C ILE A 45 7.01 7.14 -15.34
N ARG A 46 6.19 6.49 -16.15
CA ARG A 46 6.34 5.06 -16.46
C ARG A 46 7.34 4.87 -17.58
N THR A 47 8.34 4.03 -17.35
CA THR A 47 9.40 3.73 -18.33
C THR A 47 9.81 2.25 -18.35
N GLU A 48 9.06 1.39 -17.66
CA GLU A 48 9.46 0.00 -17.38
C GLU A 48 9.46 -0.90 -18.61
N THR A 49 8.55 -0.66 -19.55
CA THR A 49 8.37 -1.46 -20.77
C THR A 49 8.34 -0.55 -21.99
N GLU A 50 8.63 -1.11 -23.17
CA GLU A 50 8.60 -0.36 -24.43
C GLU A 50 7.19 0.18 -24.74
N GLU A 51 6.16 -0.62 -24.45
CA GLU A 51 4.75 -0.27 -24.68
C GLU A 51 4.27 0.87 -23.78
N LEU A 52 4.74 0.92 -22.52
CA LEU A 52 4.34 1.95 -21.55
C LEU A 52 5.32 3.11 -21.47
N ASN A 53 6.35 3.16 -22.34
CA ASN A 53 7.42 4.13 -22.20
C ASN A 53 6.96 5.56 -22.44
N GLN A 54 6.84 6.34 -21.37
CA GLN A 54 6.40 7.73 -21.44
C GLN A 54 7.55 8.71 -21.65
N CYS A 55 8.80 8.24 -21.73
CA CYS A 55 9.98 9.09 -21.84
C CYS A 55 10.65 8.96 -23.20
N ARG A 56 10.69 10.07 -23.94
CA ARG A 56 11.39 10.20 -25.21
C ARG A 56 12.65 11.03 -25.04
N ILE A 57 13.80 10.40 -25.25
CA ILE A 57 15.10 11.06 -25.28
C ILE A 57 15.38 11.50 -26.72
N GLU A 58 15.52 12.81 -26.94
CA GLU A 58 15.84 13.39 -28.25
C GLU A 58 17.36 13.43 -28.47
N ILE A 59 18.12 13.81 -27.45
CA ILE A 59 19.58 13.90 -27.48
C ILE A 59 20.12 13.32 -26.18
N ASN A 60 21.06 12.38 -26.27
CA ASN A 60 21.85 11.93 -25.13
C ASN A 60 23.28 11.67 -25.58
N THR A 61 24.18 12.58 -25.22
CA THR A 61 25.63 12.37 -25.38
C THR A 61 26.33 12.15 -24.03
N SER A 62 25.57 11.90 -22.96
CA SER A 62 26.10 11.61 -21.64
C SER A 62 26.66 10.19 -21.54
N ARG A 63 27.37 9.91 -20.44
CA ARG A 63 27.88 8.56 -20.13
C ARG A 63 26.81 7.53 -19.76
N LEU A 64 25.62 7.96 -19.37
CA LEU A 64 24.55 7.05 -18.95
C LEU A 64 23.74 6.62 -20.18
N HIS A 65 23.53 5.30 -20.31
CA HIS A 65 22.64 4.78 -21.33
C HIS A 65 21.19 5.23 -21.08
N ASN A 66 20.41 5.35 -22.15
CA ASN A 66 19.02 5.82 -22.14
C ASN A 66 18.15 5.13 -21.08
N GLU A 67 18.25 3.80 -20.97
CA GLU A 67 17.44 3.03 -20.01
C GLU A 67 17.78 3.34 -18.54
N ILE A 68 19.04 3.65 -18.23
CA ILE A 68 19.42 4.07 -16.87
C ILE A 68 18.84 5.46 -16.57
N ILE A 69 18.87 6.37 -17.56
CA ILE A 69 18.29 7.71 -17.42
C ILE A 69 16.78 7.61 -17.21
N LYS A 70 16.09 6.76 -17.98
CA LYS A 70 14.66 6.49 -17.85
C LYS A 70 14.31 5.92 -16.49
N GLN A 71 15.03 4.89 -16.03
CA GLN A 71 14.82 4.32 -14.69
C GLN A 71 15.02 5.36 -13.58
N ARG A 72 16.10 6.17 -13.66
CA ARG A 72 16.34 7.24 -12.70
C ARG A 72 15.22 8.29 -12.71
N LEU A 73 14.68 8.59 -13.89
CA LEU A 73 13.56 9.52 -14.03
C LEU A 73 12.29 8.98 -13.36
N SER A 74 12.01 7.69 -13.52
CA SER A 74 10.88 7.01 -12.88
C SER A 74 10.99 6.96 -11.35
N CYS A 75 12.20 6.96 -10.79
CA CYS A 75 12.42 6.99 -9.34
C CYS A 75 12.26 8.39 -8.70
N ILE A 76 12.12 9.46 -9.48
CA ILE A 76 12.00 10.82 -8.92
C ILE A 76 10.56 11.02 -8.42
N PRO A 77 10.36 11.31 -7.11
CA PRO A 77 9.04 11.55 -6.57
C PRO A 77 8.44 12.86 -7.12
N VAL A 78 7.20 12.78 -7.57
CA VAL A 78 6.41 13.93 -8.00
C VAL A 78 5.55 14.38 -6.81
N HIS A 79 5.91 15.50 -6.18
CA HIS A 79 5.23 16.01 -4.98
C HIS A 79 3.93 16.74 -5.35
N GLN A 80 3.00 15.98 -5.92
CA GLN A 80 1.68 16.44 -6.31
C GLN A 80 0.67 15.36 -5.93
N ALA A 81 -0.34 15.73 -5.12
CA ALA A 81 -1.41 14.82 -4.73
C ALA A 81 -2.30 14.45 -5.92
N THR A 82 -2.61 13.15 -6.10
CA THR A 82 -3.52 12.66 -7.16
C THR A 82 -4.99 12.78 -6.79
N THR A 83 -5.28 12.74 -5.49
CA THR A 83 -6.62 12.71 -4.93
C THR A 83 -6.66 13.58 -3.69
N LYS A 84 -7.60 14.52 -3.62
CA LYS A 84 -7.88 15.23 -2.36
C LYS A 84 -8.64 14.29 -1.41
N PRO A 85 -8.32 14.27 -0.10
CA PRO A 85 -9.08 13.52 0.88
C PRO A 85 -10.58 13.85 0.77
N GLY A 86 -11.44 12.81 0.64
CA GLY A 86 -12.90 12.96 0.56
C GLY A 86 -13.50 12.97 -0.85
N THR A 87 -12.69 12.91 -1.91
CA THR A 87 -13.19 12.72 -3.28
C THR A 87 -13.28 11.22 -3.57
N ARG A 88 -14.48 10.68 -3.82
CA ARG A 88 -14.68 9.26 -4.14
C ARG A 88 -14.01 8.95 -5.49
N PRO A 89 -13.01 8.06 -5.56
CA PRO A 89 -12.69 7.43 -6.84
C PRO A 89 -13.92 6.62 -7.25
N SER A 90 -14.44 6.84 -8.46
CA SER A 90 -15.55 6.03 -8.97
C SER A 90 -15.12 4.57 -9.04
N PRO A 91 -16.00 3.60 -8.72
CA PRO A 91 -15.66 2.19 -8.75
C PRO A 91 -15.14 1.83 -10.14
N ILE A 92 -13.96 1.21 -10.16
CA ILE A 92 -13.28 0.75 -11.36
C ILE A 92 -14.22 -0.23 -12.06
N ARG A 93 -14.79 0.22 -13.19
CA ARG A 93 -15.37 -0.67 -14.18
C ARG A 93 -14.20 -1.27 -14.96
N ASN A 94 -14.10 -2.60 -15.01
CA ASN A 94 -14.14 -3.37 -16.27
C ASN A 94 -13.65 -4.82 -16.10
N TRP A 95 -14.55 -5.77 -16.35
CA TRP A 95 -14.20 -6.99 -17.08
C TRP A 95 -13.92 -6.57 -18.53
N ARG A 96 -12.75 -6.89 -19.09
CA ARG A 96 -12.36 -6.60 -20.48
C ARG A 96 -11.88 -7.89 -21.14
N GLU A 97 -12.20 -8.05 -22.42
CA GLU A 97 -11.72 -9.18 -23.21
C GLU A 97 -10.26 -8.93 -23.66
N PRO A 98 -9.46 -9.99 -23.92
CA PRO A 98 -8.00 -9.89 -24.11
C PRO A 98 -7.49 -9.06 -25.30
N TRP A 99 -8.36 -8.40 -26.08
CA TRP A 99 -8.03 -7.70 -27.33
C TRP A 99 -8.48 -6.23 -27.38
N ASP A 100 -8.88 -5.64 -26.26
CA ASP A 100 -9.18 -4.20 -26.20
C ASP A 100 -7.89 -3.35 -26.18
N GLU A 101 -7.43 -2.93 -27.36
CA GLU A 101 -6.49 -1.80 -27.53
C GLU A 101 -7.20 -0.48 -27.16
N ASP A 102 -7.01 -0.04 -25.91
CA ASP A 102 -6.66 1.35 -25.57
C ASP A 102 -6.75 1.61 -24.06
N SER A 103 -5.69 2.29 -23.59
CA SER A 103 -5.33 2.74 -22.24
C SER A 103 -6.39 2.72 -21.12
N MET A 104 -6.00 2.15 -19.98
CA MET A 104 -6.57 2.48 -18.67
C MET A 104 -6.33 3.97 -18.40
N THR A 105 -7.38 4.78 -18.42
CA THR A 105 -7.34 6.08 -17.75
C THR A 105 -8.10 5.95 -16.43
N PRO A 106 -7.41 5.89 -15.28
CA PRO A 106 -8.08 6.21 -14.03
C PRO A 106 -8.70 7.61 -14.17
N ILE A 107 -9.92 7.81 -13.65
CA ILE A 107 -10.48 9.16 -13.52
C ILE A 107 -9.77 9.82 -12.34
N VAL A 108 -8.56 10.26 -12.62
CA VAL A 108 -7.73 11.13 -11.81
C VAL A 108 -8.15 12.56 -12.13
N ASP A 109 -7.94 13.49 -11.22
CA ASP A 109 -7.88 14.91 -11.56
C ASP A 109 -7.00 15.11 -12.81
N SER A 110 -7.63 15.28 -13.97
CA SER A 110 -6.99 15.39 -15.28
C SER A 110 -6.13 16.65 -15.41
N GLY A 111 -6.15 17.52 -14.37
CA GLY A 111 -5.43 18.77 -14.34
C GLY A 111 -3.91 18.64 -14.38
N PHE A 112 -3.31 17.57 -13.83
CA PHE A 112 -1.85 17.42 -13.85
C PHE A 112 -1.33 16.63 -15.06
N LEU A 113 -2.11 15.67 -15.58
CA LEU A 113 -1.71 14.81 -16.71
C LEU A 113 -1.55 15.57 -18.04
N ARG A 114 -2.10 16.80 -18.13
CA ARG A 114 -1.88 17.70 -19.28
C ARG A 114 -0.49 18.33 -19.32
N TYR A 115 0.31 18.21 -18.26
CA TYR A 115 1.69 18.69 -18.28
C TYR A 115 2.64 17.63 -18.84
N GLN A 116 3.69 18.10 -19.51
CA GLN A 116 4.80 17.30 -19.99
C GLN A 116 6.08 17.83 -19.36
N LEU A 117 6.90 16.93 -18.84
CA LEU A 117 8.23 17.25 -18.34
C LEU A 117 9.20 17.40 -19.52
N GLU A 118 9.97 18.47 -19.53
CA GLU A 118 11.05 18.73 -20.48
C GLU A 118 12.34 19.02 -19.73
N VAL A 119 13.42 18.38 -20.18
CA VAL A 119 14.78 18.64 -19.68
C VAL A 119 15.65 18.88 -20.90
N ASP A 120 16.32 20.04 -20.95
CA ASP A 120 17.26 20.41 -22.00
C ASP A 120 18.45 21.12 -21.35
N LYS A 121 19.57 20.41 -21.22
CA LYS A 121 20.77 20.91 -20.56
C LYS A 121 22.03 20.43 -21.27
N LYS A 122 22.87 21.39 -21.66
CA LYS A 122 24.16 21.15 -22.28
C LYS A 122 25.28 21.72 -21.42
N ASN A 123 26.40 21.00 -21.32
CA ASN A 123 27.60 21.53 -20.70
C ASN A 123 28.39 22.34 -21.73
N GLU A 124 28.44 23.66 -21.55
CA GLU A 124 29.21 24.58 -22.38
C GLU A 124 30.55 24.98 -21.73
N GLY A 125 30.83 24.47 -20.52
CA GLY A 125 32.08 24.72 -19.81
C GLY A 125 33.27 23.97 -20.40
N GLU A 126 34.47 24.45 -20.08
CA GLU A 126 35.73 23.87 -20.59
C GLU A 126 36.33 22.81 -19.64
N ASN A 127 36.19 22.97 -18.32
CA ASN A 127 36.87 22.09 -17.35
C ASN A 127 35.98 21.58 -16.19
N GLU A 128 34.72 22.02 -16.10
CA GLU A 128 33.84 21.70 -14.97
C GLU A 128 32.74 20.73 -15.36
N ILE A 129 32.45 19.78 -14.47
CA ILE A 129 31.32 18.86 -14.61
C ILE A 129 30.05 19.58 -14.19
N VAL A 130 29.04 19.59 -15.06
CA VAL A 130 27.73 20.16 -14.76
C VAL A 130 26.80 19.04 -14.28
N TRP A 131 26.16 19.25 -13.14
CA TRP A 131 25.10 18.38 -12.63
C TRP A 131 23.76 18.84 -13.18
N VAL A 132 23.03 17.93 -13.80
CA VAL A 132 21.61 18.12 -14.10
C VAL A 132 20.85 17.61 -12.89
N THR A 133 20.01 18.45 -12.33
CA THR A 133 19.21 18.12 -11.14
C THR A 133 17.72 18.31 -11.42
N THR A 134 16.87 17.97 -10.45
CA THR A 134 15.43 18.29 -10.55
C THR A 134 15.13 19.78 -10.63
N GLU A 135 16.09 20.67 -10.34
CA GLU A 135 15.93 22.11 -10.56
C GLU A 135 15.85 22.49 -12.04
N ASP A 136 16.49 21.71 -12.91
CA ASP A 136 16.53 21.97 -14.36
C ASP A 136 15.25 21.50 -15.07
N PHE A 137 14.30 20.92 -14.33
CA PHE A 137 13.06 20.38 -14.85
C PHE A 137 12.11 21.51 -15.22
N LYS A 138 11.45 21.38 -16.38
CA LYS A 138 10.44 22.32 -16.85
C LYS A 138 9.16 21.58 -17.15
N LEU A 139 8.02 22.14 -16.76
CA LEU A 139 6.71 21.59 -17.05
C LEU A 139 6.02 22.45 -18.10
N ARG A 140 5.72 21.86 -19.26
CA ARG A 140 4.98 22.50 -20.36
C ARG A 140 3.55 22.00 -20.35
N ASN A 141 2.58 22.90 -20.40
CA ASN A 141 1.18 22.53 -20.60
C ASN A 141 0.97 22.12 -22.07
N LYS A 142 0.43 20.94 -22.32
CA LYS A 142 0.16 20.41 -23.67
C LYS A 142 -0.89 21.24 -24.42
N ASP A 143 -1.83 21.84 -23.71
CA ASP A 143 -2.95 22.60 -24.30
C ASP A 143 -2.54 24.02 -24.69
N THR A 144 -1.86 24.73 -23.78
CA THR A 144 -1.50 26.15 -23.97
C THR A 144 -0.09 26.35 -24.52
N ASN A 145 0.77 25.33 -24.49
CA ASN A 145 2.21 25.40 -24.74
C ASN A 145 2.98 26.35 -23.80
N GLU A 146 2.35 26.79 -22.71
CA GLU A 146 2.99 27.65 -21.72
C GLU A 146 3.74 26.81 -20.67
N TYR A 147 4.83 27.38 -20.18
CA TYR A 147 5.62 26.78 -19.12
C TYR A 147 5.09 27.19 -17.75
N MET A 148 5.05 26.24 -16.82
CA MET A 148 4.76 26.51 -15.43
C MET A 148 5.86 27.39 -14.82
N PRO A 149 5.52 28.39 -13.99
CA PRO A 149 6.51 29.18 -13.26
C PRO A 149 7.45 28.31 -12.44
N LYS A 150 8.73 28.68 -12.37
CA LYS A 150 9.77 27.90 -11.64
C LYS A 150 9.41 27.67 -10.17
N GLU A 151 8.76 28.65 -9.53
CA GLU A 151 8.30 28.55 -8.15
C GLU A 151 7.28 27.42 -7.92
N GLU A 152 6.38 27.18 -8.89
CA GLU A 152 5.41 26.08 -8.81
C GLU A 152 6.06 24.73 -9.14
N VAL A 153 7.00 24.70 -10.10
CA VAL A 153 7.80 23.49 -10.38
C VAL A 153 8.62 23.08 -9.15
N ASN A 154 9.16 24.04 -8.41
CA ASN A 154 9.90 23.80 -7.18
C ASN A 154 9.02 23.21 -6.05
N LYS A 155 7.70 23.38 -6.08
CA LYS A 155 6.80 22.69 -5.13
C LYS A 155 6.63 21.21 -5.48
N ILE A 156 6.67 20.89 -6.78
CA ILE A 156 6.52 19.52 -7.30
C ILE A 156 7.83 18.74 -7.16
N PHE A 157 8.98 19.42 -7.36
CA PHE A 157 10.31 18.84 -7.20
C PHE A 157 11.14 19.67 -6.23
N PRO A 158 10.80 19.67 -4.93
CA PRO A 158 11.47 20.50 -3.94
C PRO A 158 12.91 20.06 -3.70
N PRO A 159 13.81 20.99 -3.30
CA PRO A 159 15.09 20.62 -2.76
C PRO A 159 14.93 20.01 -1.37
N ASP A 160 15.90 19.19 -0.97
CA ASP A 160 15.98 18.63 0.37
C ASP A 160 15.94 19.74 1.45
N GLN A 161 15.18 19.50 2.51
CA GLN A 161 14.91 20.53 3.52
C GLN A 161 16.16 20.91 4.32
N VAL A 162 17.09 19.97 4.50
CA VAL A 162 18.30 20.13 5.31
C VAL A 162 19.45 20.68 4.47
N THR A 163 19.78 20.01 3.36
CA THR A 163 20.94 20.32 2.52
C THR A 163 20.65 21.37 1.45
N ARG A 164 19.37 21.68 1.20
CA ARG A 164 18.91 22.57 0.11
C ARG A 164 19.36 22.12 -1.28
N ARG A 165 19.65 20.83 -1.45
CA ARG A 165 20.06 20.23 -2.72
C ARG A 165 18.88 19.58 -3.42
N TYR A 166 18.84 19.74 -4.73
CA TYR A 166 17.92 19.01 -5.61
C TYR A 166 18.45 17.59 -5.87
N ILE A 167 17.60 16.71 -6.37
CA ILE A 167 17.99 15.34 -6.67
C ILE A 167 18.91 15.34 -7.89
N ASP A 168 20.10 14.75 -7.73
CA ASP A 168 21.05 14.58 -8.83
C ASP A 168 20.48 13.60 -9.86
N PHE A 169 20.26 14.08 -11.09
CA PHE A 169 19.69 13.27 -12.15
C PHE A 169 20.78 12.66 -13.04
N LEU A 170 21.70 13.47 -13.56
CA LEU A 170 22.87 13.01 -14.29
C LEU A 170 23.98 14.07 -14.29
N ARG A 171 25.18 13.66 -14.70
CA ARG A 171 26.34 14.56 -14.84
C ARG A 171 26.72 14.66 -16.31
N LEU A 172 27.06 15.87 -16.73
CA LEU A 172 27.50 16.19 -18.09
C LEU A 172 28.95 16.63 -18.06
N LEU A 173 29.79 15.97 -18.85
CA LEU A 173 31.19 16.35 -19.01
C LEU A 173 31.35 17.60 -19.88
N PRO A 174 32.37 18.44 -19.59
CA PRO A 174 32.71 19.59 -20.41
C PRO A 174 33.25 19.15 -21.77
N GLY A 175 33.34 20.11 -22.70
CA GLY A 175 33.99 19.87 -23.98
C GLY A 175 35.48 19.57 -23.82
N VAL A 176 36.04 18.77 -24.73
CA VAL A 176 37.48 18.48 -24.77
C VAL A 176 38.10 19.22 -25.94
N GLY A 177 38.80 20.31 -25.64
CA GLY A 177 39.40 21.18 -26.64
C GLY A 177 38.35 21.87 -27.54
N LYS A 178 38.75 22.25 -28.76
CA LYS A 178 37.86 22.95 -29.73
C LYS A 178 37.04 21.99 -30.60
N THR A 179 37.29 20.69 -30.51
CA THR A 179 36.77 19.68 -31.44
C THR A 179 35.65 18.83 -30.86
N ILE A 180 35.65 18.56 -29.55
CA ILE A 180 34.61 17.75 -28.91
C ILE A 180 33.72 18.67 -28.07
N PRO A 181 32.47 18.93 -28.48
CA PRO A 181 31.54 19.72 -27.68
C PRO A 181 31.20 18.98 -26.39
N GLY A 182 30.83 19.72 -25.34
CA GLY A 182 30.39 19.13 -24.09
C GLY A 182 29.10 18.32 -24.22
N GLU A 183 28.85 17.47 -23.22
CA GLU A 183 27.72 16.55 -23.22
C GLU A 183 26.38 17.31 -23.12
N HIS A 184 25.32 16.72 -23.69
CA HIS A 184 23.99 17.29 -23.82
C HIS A 184 22.95 16.20 -23.55
N ILE A 185 21.97 16.54 -22.70
CA ILE A 185 20.75 15.77 -22.52
C ILE A 185 19.55 16.60 -22.95
N LYS A 186 18.69 16.00 -23.77
CA LYS A 186 17.38 16.55 -24.14
C LYS A 186 16.33 15.44 -24.13
N LEU A 187 15.33 15.56 -23.27
CA LEU A 187 14.25 14.58 -23.15
C LEU A 187 12.90 15.22 -22.85
N LYS A 188 11.85 14.46 -23.13
CA LYS A 188 10.45 14.78 -22.83
C LYS A 188 9.80 13.58 -22.17
N ALA A 189 9.00 13.80 -21.13
CA ALA A 189 8.31 12.73 -20.43
C ALA A 189 6.88 13.10 -20.03
N ASP A 190 5.97 12.14 -20.18
CA ASP A 190 4.57 12.26 -19.74
C ASP A 190 4.37 11.61 -18.36
N PHE A 191 3.36 12.08 -17.64
CA PHE A 191 2.99 11.55 -16.32
C PHE A 191 1.86 10.52 -16.42
N SER A 192 1.83 9.61 -15.46
CA SER A 192 0.73 8.67 -15.19
C SER A 192 0.41 8.63 -13.72
N VAL A 193 -0.80 8.18 -13.39
CA VAL A 193 -1.08 7.71 -12.02
C VAL A 193 -0.68 6.26 -11.90
N CYS A 194 0.16 6.00 -10.91
CA CYS A 194 0.76 4.71 -10.66
C CYS A 194 0.59 4.33 -9.19
N THR A 195 0.78 3.06 -8.87
CA THR A 195 0.80 2.56 -7.50
C THR A 195 2.03 1.66 -7.27
N ALA A 196 2.47 1.56 -6.01
CA ALA A 196 3.58 0.68 -5.65
C ALA A 196 3.31 -0.82 -5.91
N LYS A 197 2.04 -1.22 -6.06
CA LYS A 197 1.64 -2.55 -6.51
C LYS A 197 2.13 -2.86 -7.93
N GLU A 198 2.20 -1.86 -8.81
CA GLU A 198 2.72 -2.00 -10.18
C GLU A 198 4.24 -2.01 -10.19
N ASN A 199 4.87 -1.08 -9.47
CA ASN A 199 6.32 -0.99 -9.35
C ASN A 199 6.74 -0.29 -8.06
N GLY A 200 7.76 -0.84 -7.37
CA GLY A 200 8.30 -0.27 -6.13
C GLY A 200 8.96 1.11 -6.28
N MET A 201 9.04 1.68 -7.48
CA MET A 201 9.39 3.09 -7.71
C MET A 201 8.29 4.06 -7.26
N PHE A 202 7.03 3.62 -7.22
CA PHE A 202 5.85 4.46 -6.97
C PHE A 202 5.36 4.38 -5.52
N ASN A 203 6.28 4.33 -4.57
CA ASN A 203 5.95 4.30 -3.15
C ASN A 203 5.46 5.68 -2.69
N ALA A 204 4.44 5.71 -1.83
CA ALA A 204 3.96 6.92 -1.17
C ALA A 204 4.44 7.05 0.29
N ALA A 205 4.85 5.93 0.90
CA ALA A 205 5.32 5.87 2.28
C ALA A 205 6.77 5.38 2.34
N THR A 206 7.57 6.02 3.19
CA THR A 206 8.95 5.60 3.52
C THR A 206 8.95 4.58 4.65
N ILE A 207 8.10 4.80 5.67
CA ILE A 207 7.95 3.91 6.82
C ILE A 207 6.48 3.58 6.99
N CYS A 208 6.16 2.30 7.14
CA CYS A 208 4.86 1.85 7.62
C CYS A 208 5.04 0.55 8.38
N THR A 209 5.18 0.66 9.70
CA THR A 209 5.39 -0.48 10.59
C THR A 209 4.30 -0.50 11.64
N TYR A 210 4.01 -1.69 12.15
CA TYR A 210 3.20 -1.84 13.35
C TYR A 210 3.74 -2.99 14.20
N HIS A 211 3.47 -2.92 15.50
CA HIS A 211 3.75 -4.00 16.44
C HIS A 211 2.60 -4.15 17.43
N ASN A 212 2.50 -5.31 18.06
CA ASN A 212 1.54 -5.53 19.13
C ASN A 212 1.87 -4.57 20.29
N THR A 213 0.84 -4.02 20.93
CA THR A 213 1.03 -3.21 22.13
C THR A 213 1.35 -4.13 23.32
N ILE A 214 2.48 -3.89 23.99
CA ILE A 214 2.95 -4.70 25.12
C ILE A 214 2.05 -4.47 26.33
N ASP A 215 1.61 -5.56 26.94
CA ASP A 215 0.90 -5.53 28.22
C ASP A 215 1.93 -5.52 29.33
N THR A 216 2.20 -4.33 29.86
CA THR A 216 3.24 -4.15 30.90
C THR A 216 2.92 -4.93 32.17
N ILE A 217 1.63 -5.12 32.51
CA ILE A 217 1.22 -5.83 33.71
C ILE A 217 1.55 -7.32 33.55
N LYS A 218 1.07 -7.96 32.48
CA LYS A 218 1.34 -9.38 32.21
C LYS A 218 2.84 -9.65 32.04
N ARG A 219 3.57 -8.73 31.40
CA ARG A 219 5.01 -8.85 31.22
C ARG A 219 5.75 -8.82 32.56
N ASP A 220 5.39 -7.88 33.43
CA ASP A 220 6.06 -7.70 34.72
C ASP A 220 5.71 -8.85 35.68
N GLU A 221 4.48 -9.37 35.64
CA GLU A 221 4.10 -10.60 36.36
C GLU A 221 4.90 -11.83 35.90
N ALA A 222 5.13 -11.95 34.59
CA ALA A 222 5.95 -13.03 34.03
C ALA A 222 7.44 -12.89 34.39
N TRP A 223 7.95 -11.65 34.43
CA TRP A 223 9.29 -11.38 34.93
C TRP A 223 9.41 -11.78 36.41
N ASP A 224 8.43 -11.44 37.25
CA ASP A 224 8.44 -11.81 38.66
C ASP A 224 8.37 -13.33 38.86
N ALA A 225 7.64 -14.04 38.00
CA ALA A 225 7.64 -15.51 37.99
C ALA A 225 9.03 -16.08 37.63
N TYR A 226 9.66 -15.54 36.58
CA TYR A 226 11.01 -15.94 36.16
C TYR A 226 12.05 -15.73 37.26
N VAL A 227 12.03 -14.57 37.93
CA VAL A 227 12.94 -14.26 39.03
C VAL A 227 12.72 -15.19 40.23
N ARG A 228 11.48 -15.58 40.53
CA ARG A 228 11.20 -16.55 41.60
C ARG A 228 11.83 -17.91 41.30
N GLU A 229 11.70 -18.40 40.07
CA GLU A 229 12.25 -19.69 39.63
C GLU A 229 13.79 -19.69 39.63
N HIS A 230 14.42 -18.57 39.27
CA HIS A 230 15.88 -18.44 39.14
C HIS A 230 16.51 -17.64 40.30
N SER A 231 15.81 -17.55 41.45
CA SER A 231 16.21 -16.72 42.60
C SER A 231 17.62 -17.06 43.13
N LYS A 232 18.04 -18.32 43.03
CA LYS A 232 19.38 -18.78 43.43
C LYS A 232 20.49 -18.36 42.47
N GLU A 233 20.18 -18.12 41.20
CA GLU A 233 21.17 -17.75 40.18
C GLU A 233 21.60 -16.28 40.31
N PHE A 234 20.69 -15.44 40.80
CA PHE A 234 20.89 -13.99 40.94
C PHE A 234 21.23 -13.55 42.37
N GLU A 235 21.37 -14.48 43.31
CA GLU A 235 21.67 -14.18 44.71
C GLU A 235 23.02 -13.46 44.85
N GLY A 236 23.02 -12.27 45.45
CA GLY A 236 24.22 -11.44 45.64
C GLY A 236 24.75 -10.75 44.37
N LYS A 237 24.03 -10.82 43.25
CA LYS A 237 24.49 -10.29 41.94
C LYS A 237 23.47 -9.34 41.29
N PRO A 238 23.32 -8.11 41.80
CA PRO A 238 22.32 -7.16 41.31
C PRO A 238 22.56 -6.69 39.87
N GLU A 239 23.81 -6.65 39.42
CA GLU A 239 24.15 -6.24 38.05
C GLU A 239 23.70 -7.29 37.00
N GLU A 240 23.94 -8.57 37.28
CA GLU A 240 23.48 -9.67 36.41
C GLU A 240 21.94 -9.72 36.34
N LEU A 241 21.26 -9.49 37.47
CA LEU A 241 19.80 -9.41 37.51
C LEU A 241 19.24 -8.27 36.64
N ASN A 242 19.86 -7.09 36.69
CA ASN A 242 19.43 -5.95 35.87
C ASN A 242 19.70 -6.18 34.38
N PHE A 243 20.86 -6.75 34.04
CA PHE A 243 21.17 -7.13 32.66
C PHE A 243 20.14 -8.13 32.14
N GLU A 244 19.83 -9.16 32.93
CA GLU A 244 18.86 -10.17 32.54
C GLU A 244 17.44 -9.62 32.46
N LYS A 245 17.09 -8.63 33.30
CA LYS A 245 15.81 -7.92 33.20
C LYS A 245 15.67 -7.19 31.86
N GLU A 246 16.72 -6.52 31.41
CA GLU A 246 16.71 -5.83 30.11
C GLU A 246 16.71 -6.83 28.96
N ASN A 247 17.48 -7.92 29.06
CA ASN A 247 17.47 -9.03 28.11
C ASN A 247 16.06 -9.66 28.00
N PHE A 248 15.42 -9.94 29.13
CA PHE A 248 14.05 -10.46 29.19
C PHE A 248 13.08 -9.51 28.50
N LYS A 249 13.11 -8.21 28.82
CA LYS A 249 12.20 -7.22 28.20
C LYS A 249 12.39 -7.12 26.68
N GLN A 250 13.61 -7.25 26.18
CA GLN A 250 13.90 -7.19 24.73
C GLN A 250 13.51 -8.48 23.99
N LEU A 251 13.54 -9.63 24.66
CA LEU A 251 13.21 -10.93 24.07
C LEU A 251 11.85 -11.44 24.52
N GLN A 252 11.79 -12.14 25.66
CA GLN A 252 10.58 -12.84 26.13
C GLN A 252 9.44 -11.88 26.47
N GLY A 253 9.78 -10.68 26.94
CA GLY A 253 8.83 -9.63 27.28
C GLY A 253 7.96 -9.18 26.10
N GLN A 254 8.46 -9.33 24.87
CA GLN A 254 7.70 -8.99 23.65
C GLN A 254 6.55 -9.97 23.36
N ARG A 255 6.54 -11.15 24.01
CA ARG A 255 5.45 -12.14 23.88
C ARG A 255 4.21 -11.77 24.70
N TYR A 256 4.32 -10.83 25.63
CA TYR A 256 3.23 -10.39 26.49
C TYR A 256 2.60 -9.12 25.93
N PHE A 257 1.53 -9.30 25.16
CA PHE A 257 0.82 -8.21 24.51
C PHE A 257 -0.67 -8.20 24.89
N VAL A 258 -1.29 -7.03 24.69
CA VAL A 258 -2.71 -6.81 24.93
C VAL A 258 -3.50 -7.74 24.01
N SER A 259 -4.24 -8.65 24.62
CA SER A 259 -4.89 -9.79 23.97
C SER A 259 -6.32 -9.97 24.45
N ASN A 260 -7.16 -10.53 23.57
CA ASN A 260 -8.51 -10.97 23.95
C ASN A 260 -8.46 -12.26 24.79
N GLU A 261 -9.64 -12.76 25.18
CA GLU A 261 -9.78 -14.01 25.93
C GLU A 261 -9.22 -15.24 25.21
N LYS A 262 -9.12 -15.19 23.87
CA LYS A 262 -8.54 -16.26 23.02
C LYS A 262 -7.01 -16.14 22.87
N GLY A 263 -6.38 -15.12 23.47
CA GLY A 263 -4.95 -14.86 23.37
C GLY A 263 -4.53 -14.14 22.09
N GLU A 264 -5.47 -13.65 21.30
CA GLU A 264 -5.20 -12.94 20.04
C GLU A 264 -4.93 -11.45 20.31
N PRO A 265 -4.00 -10.81 19.59
CA PRO A 265 -3.70 -9.39 19.78
C PRO A 265 -4.86 -8.50 19.31
N ILE A 266 -5.22 -7.51 20.14
CA ILE A 266 -6.33 -6.58 19.87
C ILE A 266 -5.91 -5.11 19.81
N GLU A 267 -4.66 -4.81 20.16
CA GLU A 267 -4.11 -3.45 20.14
C GLU A 267 -2.76 -3.41 19.43
N PHE A 268 -2.61 -2.46 18.51
CA PHE A 268 -1.43 -2.32 17.67
C PHE A 268 -0.95 -0.88 17.64
N SER A 269 0.36 -0.70 17.81
CA SER A 269 1.04 0.59 17.68
C SER A 269 1.65 0.70 16.29
N PHE A 270 1.30 1.76 15.56
CA PHE A 270 1.72 2.06 14.20
C PHE A 270 2.71 3.23 14.17
N VAL A 271 3.64 3.17 13.22
CA VAL A 271 4.49 4.27 12.81
C VAL A 271 4.42 4.40 11.30
N VAL A 272 3.99 5.56 10.82
CA VAL A 272 3.83 5.88 9.39
C VAL A 272 4.64 7.14 9.07
N GLN A 273 5.41 7.10 7.99
CA GLN A 273 6.14 8.26 7.48
C GLN A 273 5.97 8.35 5.97
N SER A 274 5.56 9.52 5.50
CA SER A 274 5.43 9.86 4.09
C SER A 274 6.79 10.05 3.40
N ASN A 275 6.80 9.93 2.08
CA ASN A 275 7.92 10.35 1.24
C ASN A 275 7.87 11.85 0.85
N GLY A 276 6.84 12.58 1.28
CA GLY A 276 6.63 14.00 1.01
C GLY A 276 5.50 14.32 0.02
N ILE A 277 4.93 13.32 -0.67
CA ILE A 277 3.82 13.54 -1.62
C ILE A 277 2.51 13.87 -0.90
N TYR A 278 2.27 13.20 0.23
CA TYR A 278 1.10 13.36 1.09
C TYR A 278 1.53 13.64 2.53
N GLU A 279 0.64 14.15 3.37
CA GLU A 279 0.86 14.12 4.81
C GLU A 279 0.67 12.69 5.36
N SER A 280 1.38 12.34 6.45
CA SER A 280 1.27 10.98 7.01
C SER A 280 -0.13 10.65 7.53
N THR A 281 -0.87 11.65 7.98
CA THR A 281 -2.30 11.50 8.33
C THR A 281 -3.16 11.24 7.10
N GLU A 282 -2.88 11.92 5.98
CA GLU A 282 -3.57 11.72 4.70
C GLU A 282 -3.31 10.32 4.14
N LEU A 283 -2.09 9.77 4.27
CA LEU A 283 -1.80 8.41 3.84
C LEU A 283 -2.72 7.37 4.50
N VAL A 284 -2.96 7.51 5.80
CA VAL A 284 -3.86 6.63 6.55
C VAL A 284 -5.30 6.79 6.07
N GLN A 285 -5.74 8.03 5.80
CA GLN A 285 -7.08 8.32 5.30
C GLN A 285 -7.30 7.76 3.88
N ILE A 286 -6.36 7.98 2.97
CA ILE A 286 -6.41 7.47 1.60
C ILE A 286 -6.41 5.94 1.63
N ALA A 287 -5.57 5.30 2.45
CA ALA A 287 -5.56 3.85 2.59
C ALA A 287 -6.91 3.30 3.09
N CYS A 288 -7.52 3.93 4.10
CA CYS A 288 -8.85 3.56 4.57
C CYS A 288 -9.89 3.73 3.46
N GLN A 289 -9.83 4.83 2.71
CA GLN A 289 -10.76 5.09 1.61
C GLN A 289 -10.62 4.05 0.49
N VAL A 290 -9.39 3.71 0.08
CA VAL A 290 -9.11 2.65 -0.92
C VAL A 290 -9.71 1.31 -0.47
N LEU A 291 -9.54 0.93 0.80
CA LEU A 291 -10.14 -0.30 1.33
C LEU A 291 -11.67 -0.24 1.33
N VAL A 292 -12.27 0.87 1.77
CA VAL A 292 -13.72 1.08 1.74
C VAL A 292 -14.25 0.95 0.31
N ASP A 293 -13.57 1.53 -0.67
CA ASP A 293 -14.00 1.49 -2.07
C ASP A 293 -13.88 0.07 -2.65
N LYS A 294 -12.87 -0.70 -2.27
CA LYS A 294 -12.78 -2.13 -2.62
C LYS A 294 -13.94 -2.95 -2.04
N PHE A 295 -14.25 -2.79 -0.75
CA PHE A 295 -15.39 -3.51 -0.16
C PHE A 295 -16.72 -3.10 -0.79
N ARG A 296 -16.92 -1.81 -1.09
CA ARG A 296 -18.12 -1.31 -1.78
C ARG A 296 -18.23 -1.79 -3.22
N ALA A 297 -17.11 -1.91 -3.92
CA ALA A 297 -17.06 -2.51 -5.25
C ALA A 297 -17.52 -3.98 -5.19
N LEU A 298 -17.05 -4.76 -4.21
CA LEU A 298 -17.50 -6.13 -4.00
C LEU A 298 -18.99 -6.23 -3.65
N ILE A 299 -19.54 -5.29 -2.86
CA ILE A 299 -21.00 -5.23 -2.61
C ILE A 299 -21.75 -5.00 -3.93
N THR A 300 -21.28 -4.05 -4.74
CA THR A 300 -21.86 -3.74 -6.05
C THR A 300 -21.81 -4.95 -6.99
N TYR A 301 -20.71 -5.71 -6.98
CA TYR A 301 -20.58 -6.95 -7.75
C TYR A 301 -21.50 -8.05 -7.25
N CYS A 302 -21.75 -8.10 -5.95
CA CYS A 302 -22.71 -9.04 -5.36
C CYS A 302 -24.15 -8.69 -5.78
N ASP A 303 -24.52 -7.41 -5.78
CA ASP A 303 -25.84 -6.92 -6.22
C ASP A 303 -26.08 -7.09 -7.73
N ALA A 304 -25.02 -6.93 -8.54
CA ALA A 304 -25.06 -7.09 -9.99
C ALA A 304 -24.90 -8.55 -10.46
N ASP A 305 -24.88 -9.51 -9.54
CA ASP A 305 -24.65 -10.95 -9.82
C ASP A 305 -23.32 -11.25 -10.55
N LEU A 306 -22.33 -10.37 -10.41
CA LEU A 306 -20.98 -10.52 -10.99
C LEU A 306 -20.01 -11.25 -10.06
N LEU A 307 -20.29 -11.28 -8.75
CA LEU A 307 -19.48 -12.01 -7.79
C LEU A 307 -19.73 -13.52 -7.92
N GLN A 308 -18.73 -14.26 -8.40
CA GLN A 308 -18.86 -15.70 -8.64
C GLN A 308 -18.86 -16.48 -7.32
N ILE A 309 -19.94 -17.24 -7.11
CA ILE A 309 -20.13 -18.14 -5.96
C ILE A 309 -20.36 -19.53 -6.52
N ILE A 310 -19.31 -20.36 -6.52
CA ILE A 310 -19.30 -21.65 -7.20
C ILE A 310 -19.30 -22.77 -6.15
N PRO A 311 -20.09 -23.86 -6.30
CA PRO A 311 -19.96 -25.02 -5.43
C PRO A 311 -18.52 -25.57 -5.44
N SER A 312 -17.93 -25.79 -4.26
CA SER A 312 -16.49 -26.08 -4.14
C SER A 312 -16.04 -27.41 -4.76
N ASP A 313 -16.98 -28.31 -5.06
CA ASP A 313 -16.78 -29.57 -5.77
C ASP A 313 -16.75 -29.42 -7.30
N SER A 314 -17.11 -28.24 -7.81
CA SER A 314 -17.28 -27.95 -9.23
C SER A 314 -16.44 -26.77 -9.73
N ILE A 315 -15.59 -26.17 -8.88
CA ILE A 315 -14.85 -24.95 -9.21
C ILE A 315 -13.91 -25.09 -10.42
N ARG A 316 -13.41 -26.29 -10.71
CA ARG A 316 -12.54 -26.52 -11.88
C ARG A 316 -13.31 -26.75 -13.18
N LEU A 317 -14.63 -26.96 -13.13
CA LEU A 317 -15.42 -27.30 -14.32
C LEU A 317 -15.42 -26.17 -15.36
N SER A 318 -15.27 -24.91 -14.93
CA SER A 318 -15.15 -23.76 -15.84
C SER A 318 -13.85 -23.76 -16.65
N GLY A 319 -12.84 -24.54 -16.25
CA GLY A 319 -11.49 -24.51 -16.82
C GLY A 319 -10.68 -23.26 -16.46
N VAL A 320 -11.26 -22.30 -15.73
CA VAL A 320 -10.60 -21.04 -15.34
C VAL A 320 -9.79 -21.22 -14.05
N TYR A 321 -10.37 -21.90 -13.06
CA TYR A 321 -9.83 -21.97 -11.69
C TYR A 321 -9.06 -23.26 -11.41
N LEU A 322 -8.19 -23.67 -12.33
CA LEU A 322 -7.50 -24.98 -12.29
C LEU A 322 -6.55 -25.15 -11.08
N SER A 323 -6.01 -24.05 -10.54
CA SER A 323 -5.10 -24.09 -9.38
C SER A 323 -5.84 -24.39 -8.06
N VAL A 324 -7.14 -24.13 -7.99
CA VAL A 324 -7.96 -24.25 -6.77
C VAL A 324 -8.22 -25.71 -6.45
N THR A 325 -7.95 -26.17 -5.22
CA THR A 325 -8.27 -27.55 -4.83
C THR A 325 -9.76 -27.72 -4.55
N GLU A 326 -10.42 -28.67 -5.22
CA GLU A 326 -11.82 -29.01 -4.96
C GLU A 326 -12.02 -29.51 -3.52
N SER A 327 -13.24 -29.35 -3.00
CA SER A 327 -13.61 -29.76 -1.65
C SER A 327 -14.79 -30.73 -1.69
N SER A 328 -14.73 -31.79 -0.89
CA SER A 328 -15.85 -32.71 -0.66
C SER A 328 -16.69 -32.34 0.57
N ILE A 329 -16.44 -31.18 1.19
CA ILE A 329 -17.22 -30.69 2.33
C ILE A 329 -18.66 -30.40 1.85
N PRO A 330 -19.70 -30.97 2.50
CA PRO A 330 -21.09 -30.68 2.14
C PRO A 330 -21.44 -29.20 2.27
N PHE A 331 -22.29 -28.69 1.37
CA PHE A 331 -22.74 -27.29 1.33
C PHE A 331 -21.58 -26.27 1.32
N SER A 332 -20.48 -26.64 0.67
CA SER A 332 -19.30 -25.80 0.49
C SER A 332 -19.38 -24.98 -0.80
N TYR A 333 -19.05 -23.71 -0.69
CA TYR A 333 -19.06 -22.75 -1.78
C TYR A 333 -17.76 -21.94 -1.77
N ASP A 334 -17.21 -21.74 -2.97
CA ASP A 334 -16.04 -20.92 -3.23
C ASP A 334 -16.48 -19.58 -3.80
N ILE A 335 -16.17 -18.52 -3.05
CA ILE A 335 -16.37 -17.13 -3.46
C ILE A 335 -15.08 -16.68 -4.12
N VAL A 336 -15.15 -16.33 -5.40
CA VAL A 336 -13.99 -15.88 -6.17
C VAL A 336 -13.84 -14.36 -6.00
N LEU A 337 -12.71 -13.95 -5.43
CA LEU A 337 -12.34 -12.55 -5.28
C LEU A 337 -11.34 -12.19 -6.39
N GLU A 338 -11.85 -11.65 -7.49
CA GLU A 338 -11.03 -11.21 -8.63
C GLU A 338 -10.26 -9.93 -8.29
N ASN A 339 -8.98 -9.89 -8.67
CA ASN A 339 -8.01 -8.81 -8.43
C ASN A 339 -7.73 -8.47 -6.97
N GLU A 340 -8.20 -9.31 -6.03
CA GLU A 340 -8.03 -9.13 -4.61
C GLU A 340 -7.19 -10.24 -3.98
N ASP A 341 -6.41 -9.86 -2.97
CA ASP A 341 -5.42 -10.70 -2.29
C ASP A 341 -5.73 -10.83 -0.79
N TYR A 342 -4.76 -11.33 -0.03
CA TYR A 342 -4.75 -11.40 1.44
C TYR A 342 -5.22 -10.12 2.14
N THR A 343 -5.01 -8.93 1.56
CA THR A 343 -5.44 -7.65 2.14
C THR A 343 -6.95 -7.61 2.39
N VAL A 344 -7.76 -7.91 1.38
CA VAL A 344 -9.23 -7.91 1.49
C VAL A 344 -9.73 -9.27 1.98
N GLY A 345 -9.14 -10.36 1.49
CA GLY A 345 -9.52 -11.73 1.79
C GLY A 345 -9.46 -12.09 3.27
N CYS A 346 -8.35 -11.82 3.95
CA CYS A 346 -8.19 -12.15 5.38
C CYS A 346 -9.06 -11.28 6.29
N VAL A 347 -9.43 -10.07 5.86
CA VAL A 347 -10.38 -9.23 6.60
C VAL A 347 -11.78 -9.83 6.49
N LEU A 348 -12.20 -10.19 5.27
CA LEU A 348 -13.51 -10.78 5.03
C LEU A 348 -13.66 -12.14 5.71
N GLU A 349 -12.63 -12.98 5.65
CA GLU A 349 -12.54 -14.26 6.36
C GLU A 349 -12.78 -14.09 7.86
N HIS A 350 -12.03 -13.21 8.51
CA HIS A 350 -12.17 -12.96 9.94
C HIS A 350 -13.58 -12.45 10.30
N ILE A 351 -14.12 -11.51 9.52
CA ILE A 351 -15.45 -10.96 9.80
C ILE A 351 -16.54 -12.04 9.68
N MET A 352 -16.48 -12.86 8.63
CA MET A 352 -17.42 -13.96 8.46
C MET A 352 -17.26 -15.05 9.51
N TYR A 353 -16.02 -15.33 9.95
CA TYR A 353 -15.74 -16.23 11.07
C TYR A 353 -16.44 -15.77 12.35
N GLU A 354 -16.22 -14.52 12.75
CA GLU A 354 -16.83 -13.96 13.96
C GLU A 354 -18.37 -13.94 13.90
N LEU A 355 -18.93 -13.53 12.75
CA LEU A 355 -20.39 -13.40 12.61
C LEU A 355 -21.10 -14.75 12.49
N PHE A 356 -20.61 -15.63 11.62
CA PHE A 356 -21.38 -16.79 11.15
C PHE A 356 -20.80 -18.13 11.60
N TYR A 357 -19.52 -18.22 11.94
CA TYR A 357 -18.94 -19.44 12.51
C TYR A 357 -19.04 -19.45 14.04
N GLU A 358 -18.51 -18.43 14.72
CA GLU A 358 -18.56 -18.31 16.18
C GLU A 358 -19.92 -17.82 16.68
N GLY A 359 -20.43 -16.75 16.08
CA GLY A 359 -21.67 -16.07 16.48
C GLY A 359 -22.94 -16.86 16.18
N GLU A 360 -23.48 -16.70 14.96
CA GLU A 360 -24.73 -17.34 14.53
C GLU A 360 -24.58 -18.86 14.33
N LYS A 361 -23.35 -19.38 14.26
CA LYS A 361 -23.01 -20.80 14.10
C LYS A 361 -23.67 -21.46 12.88
N THR A 362 -23.90 -20.68 11.82
CA THR A 362 -24.46 -21.14 10.52
C THR A 362 -23.39 -21.79 9.64
N LEU A 363 -22.14 -21.33 9.76
CA LEU A 363 -20.99 -21.93 9.06
C LEU A 363 -20.44 -23.14 9.83
N SER A 364 -19.99 -24.13 9.07
CA SER A 364 -19.21 -25.29 9.53
C SER A 364 -17.72 -25.15 9.19
N PHE A 365 -17.39 -24.33 8.19
CA PHE A 365 -16.01 -24.04 7.80
C PHE A 365 -15.93 -22.67 7.13
N ILE A 366 -14.82 -21.98 7.34
CA ILE A 366 -14.40 -20.82 6.57
C ILE A 366 -12.90 -20.83 6.41
N GLY A 367 -12.42 -20.47 5.22
CA GLY A 367 -10.99 -20.32 4.99
C GLY A 367 -10.70 -19.46 3.76
N PHE A 368 -9.68 -18.62 3.86
CA PHE A 368 -9.15 -17.85 2.74
C PHE A 368 -7.86 -18.47 2.21
N LYS A 369 -7.72 -18.52 0.87
CA LYS A 369 -6.48 -18.95 0.23
C LYS A 369 -6.27 -18.32 -1.15
N LYS A 370 -5.07 -17.80 -1.37
CA LYS A 370 -4.54 -17.55 -2.71
C LYS A 370 -3.64 -18.73 -3.09
N TYR A 371 -4.02 -19.47 -4.13
CA TYR A 371 -3.36 -20.74 -4.49
C TYR A 371 -2.04 -20.55 -5.21
N HIS A 372 -1.93 -19.51 -6.05
CA HIS A 372 -0.68 -19.17 -6.72
C HIS A 372 -0.41 -17.65 -6.66
N PRO A 373 0.83 -17.19 -6.45
CA PRO A 373 1.15 -15.77 -6.40
C PRO A 373 0.77 -14.98 -7.66
N HIS A 374 0.87 -15.62 -8.83
CA HIS A 374 0.55 -15.01 -10.14
C HIS A 374 -0.94 -15.12 -10.52
N ASP A 375 -1.77 -15.80 -9.74
CA ASP A 375 -3.21 -15.82 -9.99
C ASP A 375 -3.78 -14.41 -9.71
N THR A 376 -4.65 -13.94 -10.59
CA THR A 376 -5.37 -12.67 -10.42
C THR A 376 -6.50 -12.77 -9.41
N TYR A 377 -6.88 -13.99 -9.01
CA TYR A 377 -7.97 -14.26 -8.10
C TYR A 377 -7.48 -14.88 -6.79
N SER A 378 -8.30 -14.73 -5.75
CA SER A 378 -8.19 -15.47 -4.51
C SER A 378 -9.53 -16.06 -4.11
N ILE A 379 -9.50 -17.11 -3.27
CA ILE A 379 -10.69 -17.89 -2.94
C ILE A 379 -11.01 -17.74 -1.45
N LEU A 380 -12.24 -17.34 -1.18
CA LEU A 380 -12.85 -17.46 0.14
C LEU A 380 -13.82 -18.65 0.12
N ARG A 381 -13.44 -19.74 0.79
CA ARG A 381 -14.26 -20.95 0.89
C ARG A 381 -15.10 -20.89 2.14
N VAL A 382 -16.40 -21.11 1.98
CA VAL A 382 -17.38 -21.16 3.08
C VAL A 382 -18.18 -22.44 2.99
N ALA A 383 -18.35 -23.14 4.10
CA ALA A 383 -19.27 -24.27 4.18
C ALA A 383 -20.32 -24.03 5.24
N TYR A 384 -21.57 -24.40 4.93
CA TYR A 384 -22.71 -24.26 5.81
C TYR A 384 -23.04 -25.57 6.51
N LYS A 385 -23.72 -25.51 7.65
CA LYS A 385 -24.22 -26.72 8.35
C LYS A 385 -25.40 -27.37 7.67
N SER A 386 -26.15 -26.61 6.86
CA SER A 386 -27.30 -27.06 6.10
C SER A 386 -27.26 -26.45 4.70
N ASP A 387 -28.10 -26.94 3.81
CA ASP A 387 -28.29 -26.26 2.53
C ASP A 387 -28.91 -24.87 2.78
N VAL A 388 -28.31 -23.85 2.18
CA VAL A 388 -28.70 -22.46 2.34
C VAL A 388 -28.92 -21.89 0.95
N HIS A 389 -30.09 -21.30 0.71
CA HIS A 389 -30.44 -20.73 -0.58
C HIS A 389 -29.45 -19.66 -1.06
N VAL A 390 -29.24 -19.55 -2.37
CA VAL A 390 -28.27 -18.62 -3.01
C VAL A 390 -28.42 -17.18 -2.49
N LEU A 391 -29.67 -16.69 -2.39
CA LEU A 391 -29.99 -15.36 -1.88
C LEU A 391 -29.47 -15.14 -0.46
N ALA A 392 -29.67 -16.11 0.44
CA ALA A 392 -29.21 -16.00 1.82
C ALA A 392 -27.67 -16.00 1.90
N ARG A 393 -27.00 -16.79 1.06
CA ARG A 393 -25.52 -16.76 0.97
C ARG A 393 -25.01 -15.38 0.56
N LYS A 394 -25.65 -14.75 -0.43
CA LYS A 394 -25.32 -13.38 -0.87
C LYS A 394 -25.52 -12.38 0.27
N THR A 395 -26.64 -12.46 0.99
CA THR A 395 -26.91 -11.58 2.15
C THR A 395 -25.85 -11.71 3.24
N HIS A 396 -25.37 -12.93 3.54
CA HIS A 396 -24.29 -13.12 4.51
C HIS A 396 -22.99 -12.43 4.07
N ILE A 397 -22.61 -12.60 2.80
CA ILE A 397 -21.40 -11.97 2.23
C ILE A 397 -21.53 -10.44 2.26
N GLN A 398 -22.67 -9.90 1.84
CA GLN A 398 -22.93 -8.46 1.84
C GLN A 398 -22.86 -7.86 3.25
N LYS A 399 -23.45 -8.55 4.25
CA LYS A 399 -23.38 -8.12 5.65
C LYS A 399 -21.93 -8.07 6.15
N ALA A 400 -21.10 -9.04 5.77
CA ALA A 400 -19.68 -9.04 6.13
C ALA A 400 -18.90 -7.90 5.43
N LEU A 401 -19.14 -7.66 4.13
CA LEU A 401 -18.52 -6.57 3.38
C LEU A 401 -18.91 -5.18 3.92
N ASP A 402 -20.18 -4.98 4.30
CA ASP A 402 -20.66 -3.71 4.87
C ASP A 402 -20.02 -3.43 6.23
N ILE A 403 -19.86 -4.46 7.08
CA ILE A 403 -19.15 -4.35 8.34
C ILE A 403 -17.67 -4.02 8.11
N ALA A 404 -17.01 -4.66 7.13
CA ALA A 404 -15.63 -4.37 6.77
C ALA A 404 -15.45 -2.91 6.36
N ALA A 405 -16.32 -2.41 5.49
CA ALA A 405 -16.32 -1.01 5.07
C ALA A 405 -16.50 -0.06 6.27
N LYS A 406 -17.47 -0.32 7.15
CA LYS A 406 -17.72 0.49 8.35
C LYS A 406 -16.54 0.55 9.32
N ILE A 407 -15.79 -0.55 9.47
CA ILE A 407 -14.56 -0.57 10.29
C ILE A 407 -13.54 0.43 9.75
N PHE A 408 -13.23 0.38 8.45
CA PHE A 408 -12.25 1.29 7.84
C PHE A 408 -12.75 2.73 7.76
N GLU A 409 -14.06 2.96 7.57
CA GLU A 409 -14.63 4.31 7.68
C GLU A 409 -14.48 4.90 9.08
N SER A 410 -14.67 4.09 10.13
CA SER A 410 -14.47 4.51 11.50
C SER A 410 -13.01 4.84 11.79
N ILE A 411 -12.06 4.08 11.22
CA ILE A 411 -10.62 4.36 11.37
C ILE A 411 -10.29 5.67 10.64
N GLY A 412 -10.65 5.80 9.36
CA GLY A 412 -10.32 6.98 8.56
C GLY A 412 -10.90 8.29 9.11
N LYS A 413 -12.12 8.27 9.65
CA LYS A 413 -12.73 9.47 10.29
C LYS A 413 -12.04 9.89 11.59
N LYS A 414 -11.46 8.95 12.33
CA LYS A 414 -10.78 9.20 13.60
C LYS A 414 -9.31 9.59 13.41
N SER A 415 -8.74 9.38 12.23
CA SER A 415 -7.38 9.79 11.86
C SER A 415 -7.23 11.29 11.56
N VAL A 416 -8.33 12.05 11.61
CA VAL A 416 -8.38 13.53 11.66
C VAL A 416 -8.37 13.95 13.12
#